data_AF-A0A7R9MC06-F1
#
_entry.id   AF-A0A7R9MC06-F1
#
_cell.length_a   1.000
_cell.length_b   1.000
_cell.length_c   1.000
_cell.angle_alpha   90.00
_cell.angle_beta   90.00
_cell.angle_gamma   90.00
#
_symmetry.space_group_name_H-M   'P 1'
#
loop_
_entity.id
_entity.type
_entity.pdbx_description
1 polymer ?
#
loop_
_entity_poly.entity_id
_entity_poly.type
_entity_poly.pdbx_seq_one_letter_code
_entity_poly.pdbx_strand_id
1 'polypeptide(L)'
;SVKEFIICQIGLSLYSKNQNSNSYHSKTYTFYLCPRSLINRKFTFSIDMSAIEFLAYNHFDFDKFAKNGINYLNEKEEQDLREHFDDYLDIDFIDCPLRYESSSHQLSDWLSNRLIGKDCGNQLVLGCRPTANPLLNYAFLREFRRNFTSVWVQEMNGRFVATPVDEKQRAQHMKEEQSERERVIDRMVGFSKIFQCLVDARRPIVGHNMIMDLLFIYHHFYQPLPSLSQHNLAELSHIFKSSSLGEIYLKLLDDEIVNSFLNSPKIEQLVDDNHKGADPSATKSQWLIAKKRNKNSKFLISNLTSKLSEKGTADIKVIDDNSVLIATNSQGM
;
A
#
# COMPACT_ATOMS: atom_id res chain seq x y z
N SER A 1 -1.94 14.76 6.97
CA SER A 1 -0.81 14.66 6.00
C SER A 1 -0.72 13.22 5.51
N VAL A 2 -0.31 12.93 4.25
CA VAL A 2 -0.18 11.53 3.72
C VAL A 2 0.67 10.64 4.64
N LYS A 3 1.68 11.23 5.29
CA LYS A 3 2.61 10.55 6.21
C LYS A 3 1.96 9.99 7.48
N GLU A 4 0.75 10.45 7.81
CA GLU A 4 0.05 10.06 9.04
C GLU A 4 -0.96 8.95 8.80
N PHE A 5 -1.33 8.68 7.54
CA PHE A 5 -2.33 7.66 7.20
C PHE A 5 -1.65 6.45 6.58
N ILE A 6 -2.40 5.37 6.44
CA ILE A 6 -1.93 4.13 5.81
C ILE A 6 -2.88 3.68 4.71
N ILE A 7 -2.32 2.87 3.80
CA ILE A 7 -3.11 2.07 2.89
C ILE A 7 -3.60 0.84 3.65
N CYS A 8 -4.92 0.68 3.77
CA CYS A 8 -5.55 -0.48 4.40
C CYS A 8 -6.02 -1.54 3.39
N GLN A 9 -6.20 -1.16 2.12
CA GLN A 9 -6.60 -2.05 1.05
C GLN A 9 -6.14 -1.54 -0.32
N ILE A 10 -5.74 -2.46 -1.20
CA ILE A 10 -5.47 -2.17 -2.62
C ILE A 10 -6.29 -3.11 -3.50
N GLY A 11 -7.00 -2.53 -4.45
CA GLY A 11 -7.62 -3.24 -5.57
C GLY A 11 -6.72 -3.22 -6.80
N LEU A 12 -6.44 -4.38 -7.38
CA LEU A 12 -5.62 -4.51 -8.60
C LEU A 12 -6.38 -5.33 -9.64
N SER A 13 -6.57 -4.78 -10.84
CA SER A 13 -7.19 -5.50 -11.96
C SER A 13 -6.22 -5.60 -13.12
N LEU A 14 -5.87 -6.84 -13.50
CA LEU A 14 -5.01 -7.15 -14.63
C LEU A 14 -5.89 -7.42 -15.85
N TYR A 15 -5.60 -6.77 -16.98
CA TYR A 15 -6.33 -6.93 -18.23
C TYR A 15 -5.44 -7.54 -19.30
N SER A 16 -5.98 -8.53 -20.03
CA SER A 16 -5.33 -9.16 -21.18
C SER A 16 -6.29 -9.20 -22.36
N LYS A 17 -5.86 -8.74 -23.53
CA LYS A 17 -6.67 -8.77 -24.75
C LYS A 17 -6.74 -10.19 -25.28
N ASN A 18 -7.93 -10.69 -25.58
CA ASN A 18 -8.07 -11.95 -26.30
C ASN A 18 -7.63 -11.73 -27.75
N GLN A 19 -6.72 -12.57 -28.26
CA GLN A 19 -6.23 -12.44 -29.63
C GLN A 19 -7.30 -12.84 -30.67
N ASN A 20 -8.25 -13.69 -30.28
CA ASN A 20 -9.23 -14.29 -31.17
C ASN A 20 -10.61 -13.59 -31.11
N SER A 21 -10.81 -12.66 -30.17
CA SER A 21 -12.06 -11.92 -30.01
C SER A 21 -11.79 -10.46 -29.60
N ASN A 22 -12.67 -9.53 -29.96
CA ASN A 22 -12.57 -8.13 -29.51
C ASN A 22 -13.03 -7.97 -28.05
N SER A 23 -12.44 -8.73 -27.14
CA SER A 23 -12.76 -8.73 -25.72
C SER A 23 -11.49 -8.77 -24.87
N TYR A 24 -11.62 -8.35 -23.61
CA TYR A 24 -10.56 -8.41 -22.62
C TYR A 24 -10.93 -9.41 -21.52
N HIS A 25 -9.95 -10.19 -21.07
CA HIS A 25 -10.05 -10.98 -19.86
C HIS A 25 -9.44 -10.19 -18.70
N SER A 26 -10.21 -10.03 -17.63
CA SER A 26 -9.79 -9.36 -16.40
C SER A 26 -9.57 -10.35 -15.26
N LYS A 27 -8.54 -10.09 -14.44
CA LYS A 27 -8.32 -10.74 -13.15
C LYS A 27 -8.17 -9.68 -12.08
N THR A 28 -9.11 -9.67 -11.13
CA THR A 28 -9.17 -8.66 -10.06
C THR A 28 -8.79 -9.28 -8.73
N TYR A 29 -7.96 -8.55 -7.98
CA TYR A 29 -7.44 -8.92 -6.67
C TYR A 29 -7.75 -7.80 -5.68
N THR A 30 -8.02 -8.20 -4.43
CA THR A 30 -8.20 -7.28 -3.31
C THR A 30 -7.24 -7.67 -2.21
N PHE A 31 -6.26 -6.82 -1.95
CA PHE A 31 -5.24 -7.01 -0.93
C PHE A 31 -5.59 -6.18 0.29
N TYR A 32 -5.68 -6.82 1.45
CA TYR A 32 -5.81 -6.13 2.73
C TYR A 32 -4.42 -5.93 3.29
N LEU A 33 -4.09 -4.69 3.66
CA LEU A 33 -2.75 -4.30 4.03
C LEU A 33 -2.74 -3.76 5.46
N CYS A 34 -1.78 -4.17 6.27
CA CYS A 34 -1.63 -3.66 7.63
C CYS A 34 -0.15 -3.64 7.98
N PRO A 35 0.49 -2.46 8.02
CA PRO A 35 1.89 -2.36 8.36
C PRO A 35 2.10 -2.82 9.81
N ARG A 36 3.09 -3.66 10.03
CA ARG A 36 3.47 -4.23 11.31
C ARG A 36 4.70 -3.49 11.80
N SER A 37 4.66 -3.05 13.05
CA SER A 37 5.79 -2.42 13.70
C SER A 37 7.03 -3.32 13.62
N LEU A 38 8.17 -2.73 13.29
CA LEU A 38 9.45 -3.32 13.66
C LEU A 38 9.54 -3.27 15.18
N ILE A 39 10.09 -4.30 15.84
CA ILE A 39 9.88 -4.44 17.30
C ILE A 39 10.35 -3.19 18.07
N ASN A 40 11.48 -2.60 17.66
CA ASN A 40 12.06 -1.42 18.30
C ASN A 40 11.63 -0.08 17.65
N ARG A 41 10.72 -0.11 16.66
CA ARG A 41 10.12 1.09 16.04
C ARG A 41 8.61 0.96 16.01
N LYS A 42 7.95 1.60 16.98
CA LYS A 42 6.48 1.64 17.04
C LYS A 42 5.93 2.35 15.81
N PHE A 43 5.13 1.64 15.04
CA PHE A 43 4.37 2.23 13.94
C PHE A 43 3.06 2.81 14.49
N THR A 44 2.82 4.10 14.22
CA THR A 44 1.58 4.78 14.57
C THR A 44 0.99 5.44 13.34
N PHE A 45 -0.33 5.36 13.22
CA PHE A 45 -1.07 6.03 12.16
C PHE A 45 -2.33 6.67 12.71
N SER A 46 -2.80 7.70 12.02
CA SER A 46 -4.02 8.43 12.28
C SER A 46 -5.19 7.75 11.58
N ILE A 47 -6.34 7.82 12.24
CA ILE A 47 -7.60 7.32 11.71
C ILE A 47 -8.57 8.49 11.63
N ASP A 48 -9.16 8.67 10.46
CA ASP A 48 -10.29 9.57 10.29
C ASP A 48 -11.59 8.81 10.58
N MET A 49 -12.40 9.31 11.51
CA MET A 49 -13.62 8.61 11.93
C MET A 49 -14.65 8.54 10.80
N SER A 50 -14.76 9.58 9.97
CA SER A 50 -15.69 9.58 8.83
C SER A 50 -15.28 8.55 7.78
N ALA A 51 -13.97 8.34 7.58
CA ALA A 51 -13.46 7.28 6.72
C ALA A 51 -13.79 5.89 7.27
N ILE A 52 -13.67 5.67 8.59
CA ILE A 52 -14.07 4.40 9.22
C ILE A 52 -15.57 4.15 9.08
N GLU A 53 -16.41 5.15 9.33
CA GLU A 53 -17.87 5.03 9.17
C GLU A 53 -18.23 4.69 7.72
N PHE A 54 -17.59 5.35 6.76
CA PHE A 54 -17.77 5.05 5.34
C PHE A 54 -17.34 3.61 4.99
N LEU A 55 -16.17 3.17 5.47
CA LEU A 55 -15.69 1.81 5.25
C LEU A 55 -16.62 0.77 5.88
N ALA A 56 -17.09 1.00 7.11
CA ALA A 56 -18.02 0.13 7.81
C ALA A 56 -19.38 0.04 7.08
N TYR A 57 -19.90 1.17 6.60
CA TYR A 57 -21.12 1.23 5.79
C TYR A 57 -20.99 0.41 4.50
N ASN A 58 -19.81 0.42 3.87
CA ASN A 58 -19.49 -0.36 2.67
C ASN A 58 -18.96 -1.77 2.97
N HIS A 59 -19.21 -2.31 4.17
CA HIS A 59 -18.85 -3.68 4.56
C HIS A 59 -17.35 -4.01 4.49
N PHE A 60 -16.49 -3.03 4.78
CA PHE A 60 -15.06 -3.27 4.92
C PHE A 60 -14.79 -4.28 6.06
N ASP A 61 -13.94 -5.28 5.77
CA ASP A 61 -13.57 -6.31 6.73
C ASP A 61 -12.37 -5.85 7.58
N PHE A 62 -12.68 -5.20 8.69
CA PHE A 62 -11.69 -4.72 9.67
C PHE A 62 -10.92 -5.87 10.33
N ASP A 63 -11.53 -7.05 10.44
CA ASP A 63 -10.89 -8.23 11.01
C ASP A 63 -9.81 -8.74 10.06
N LYS A 64 -10.11 -8.82 8.76
CA LYS A 64 -9.13 -9.19 7.73
C LYS A 64 -8.01 -8.17 7.61
N PHE A 65 -8.32 -6.87 7.74
CA PHE A 65 -7.30 -5.81 7.85
C PHE A 65 -6.39 -6.03 9.07
N ALA A 66 -6.95 -6.11 10.28
CA ALA A 66 -6.16 -6.13 11.51
C ALA A 66 -5.40 -7.45 11.71
N LYS A 67 -6.07 -8.59 11.49
CA LYS A 67 -5.54 -9.94 11.80
C LYS A 67 -4.74 -10.52 10.63
N ASN A 68 -5.21 -10.32 9.39
CA ASN A 68 -4.66 -10.97 8.20
C ASN A 68 -4.04 -9.99 7.20
N GLY A 69 -3.99 -8.70 7.52
CA GLY A 69 -3.42 -7.68 6.65
C GLY A 69 -1.96 -8.00 6.33
N ILE A 70 -1.66 -7.99 5.04
CA ILE A 70 -0.33 -8.22 4.48
C ILE A 70 0.56 -7.05 4.90
N ASN A 71 1.75 -7.35 5.38
CA ASN A 71 2.72 -6.32 5.72
C ASN A 71 3.28 -5.66 4.46
N TYR A 72 3.90 -4.50 4.62
CA TYR A 72 4.69 -3.86 3.58
C TYR A 72 5.77 -3.01 4.23
N LEU A 73 6.85 -2.79 3.49
CA LEU A 73 7.96 -1.90 3.84
C LEU A 73 8.34 -1.09 2.61
N ASN A 74 8.76 0.15 2.80
CA ASN A 74 9.41 0.89 1.72
C ASN A 74 10.85 0.37 1.50
N GLU A 75 11.51 0.79 0.40
CA GLU A 75 12.85 0.29 0.05
C GLU A 75 13.88 0.54 1.15
N LYS A 76 13.81 1.71 1.80
CA LYS A 76 14.74 2.08 2.86
C LYS A 76 14.52 1.21 4.11
N GLU A 77 13.27 0.94 4.46
CA GLU A 77 12.91 0.07 5.57
C GLU A 77 13.27 -1.39 5.29
N GLU A 78 13.10 -1.87 4.07
CA GLU A 78 13.54 -3.20 3.67
C GLU A 78 15.07 -3.33 3.79
N GLN A 79 15.81 -2.36 3.24
CA GLN A 79 17.27 -2.37 3.31
C GLN A 79 17.75 -2.36 4.76
N ASP A 80 17.20 -1.45 5.57
CA ASP A 80 17.53 -1.33 6.99
C ASP A 80 17.18 -2.61 7.77
N LEU A 81 16.07 -3.27 7.45
CA LEU A 81 15.71 -4.56 8.05
C LEU A 81 16.69 -5.67 7.66
N ARG A 82 17.16 -5.69 6.41
CA ARG A 82 18.11 -6.72 5.95
C ARG A 82 19.48 -6.56 6.59
N GLU A 83 19.96 -5.32 6.69
CA GLU A 83 21.27 -4.96 7.27
C GLU A 83 21.28 -5.15 8.79
N HIS A 84 20.25 -4.67 9.49
CA HIS A 84 20.17 -4.61 10.95
C HIS A 84 19.18 -5.64 11.53
N PHE A 85 18.97 -6.76 10.83
CA PHE A 85 17.96 -7.76 11.21
C PHE A 85 18.11 -8.25 12.66
N ASP A 86 19.34 -8.54 13.08
CA ASP A 86 19.61 -9.10 14.40
C ASP A 86 19.40 -8.08 15.54
N ASP A 87 19.61 -6.79 15.25
CA ASP A 87 19.37 -5.67 16.17
C ASP A 87 17.87 -5.50 16.46
N TYR A 88 17.02 -5.77 15.47
CA TYR A 88 15.57 -5.73 15.65
C TYR A 88 15.02 -6.82 16.56
N LEU A 89 15.79 -7.89 16.76
CA LEU A 89 15.37 -9.06 17.51
C LEU A 89 15.87 -9.04 18.96
N ASP A 90 16.64 -8.03 19.36
CA ASP A 90 16.98 -7.78 20.75
C ASP A 90 15.82 -7.02 21.39
N ILE A 91 14.97 -7.76 22.13
CA ILE A 91 13.69 -7.30 22.63
C ILE A 91 13.58 -7.63 24.10
N ASP A 92 13.21 -6.62 24.89
CA ASP A 92 12.62 -6.87 26.20
C ASP A 92 11.19 -7.38 26.02
N PHE A 93 10.95 -8.66 26.31
CA PHE A 93 9.61 -9.26 26.23
C PHE A 93 8.64 -8.74 27.31
N ILE A 94 9.05 -7.74 28.08
CA ILE A 94 8.23 -6.98 29.04
C ILE A 94 7.17 -6.26 28.20
N ASP A 95 5.90 -6.66 28.34
CA ASP A 95 4.73 -6.25 27.52
C ASP A 95 4.54 -6.91 26.15
N CYS A 96 5.25 -8.02 25.87
CA CYS A 96 5.02 -8.79 24.63
C CYS A 96 3.69 -9.59 24.69
N PRO A 97 2.82 -9.54 23.66
CA PRO A 97 1.60 -10.36 23.58
C PRO A 97 1.84 -11.86 23.70
N LEU A 98 3.07 -12.32 23.41
CA LEU A 98 3.45 -13.72 23.43
C LEU A 98 3.65 -14.28 24.85
N ARG A 99 3.57 -13.44 25.90
CA ARG A 99 3.64 -13.86 27.33
C ARG A 99 4.81 -14.83 27.58
N TYR A 100 6.02 -14.36 27.27
CA TYR A 100 7.24 -15.16 27.30
C TYR A 100 7.42 -15.87 28.65
N GLU A 101 7.27 -15.16 29.77
CA GLU A 101 7.44 -15.71 31.13
C GLU A 101 6.56 -16.94 31.38
N SER A 102 5.25 -16.84 31.11
CA SER A 102 4.32 -17.95 31.31
C SER A 102 4.69 -19.17 30.44
N SER A 103 5.10 -18.92 29.20
CA SER A 103 5.50 -20.00 28.26
C SER A 103 6.84 -20.63 28.66
N SER A 104 7.75 -19.85 29.22
CA SER A 104 9.04 -20.30 29.75
C SER A 104 8.86 -21.18 30.98
N HIS A 105 7.97 -20.80 31.91
CA HIS A 105 7.60 -21.64 33.05
C HIS A 105 6.98 -22.96 32.60
N GLN A 106 6.02 -22.91 31.66
CA GLN A 106 5.39 -24.12 31.10
C GLN A 106 6.44 -25.08 30.50
N LEU A 107 7.40 -24.55 29.73
CA LEU A 107 8.46 -25.36 29.14
C LEU A 107 9.41 -25.93 30.19
N SER A 108 9.79 -25.13 31.20
CA SER A 108 10.67 -25.55 32.29
C SER A 108 10.05 -26.67 33.14
N ASP A 109 8.76 -26.55 33.45
CA ASP A 109 8.01 -27.59 34.18
C ASP A 109 7.93 -28.89 33.37
N TRP A 110 7.66 -28.77 32.07
CA TRP A 110 7.60 -29.92 31.17
C TRP A 110 8.96 -30.64 31.05
N LEU A 111 10.05 -29.88 30.92
CA LEU A 111 11.41 -30.43 30.90
C LEU A 111 11.76 -31.12 32.23
N SER A 112 11.42 -30.50 33.36
CA SER A 112 11.69 -31.04 34.69
C SER A 112 10.94 -32.35 34.93
N ASN A 113 9.67 -32.42 34.54
CA ASN A 113 8.87 -33.64 34.65
C ASN A 113 9.42 -34.78 33.77
N ARG A 114 9.92 -34.46 32.56
CA ARG A 114 10.58 -35.43 31.69
C ARG A 114 11.87 -35.98 32.30
N LEU A 115 12.68 -35.13 32.94
CA LEU A 115 13.91 -35.56 33.63
C LEU A 115 13.63 -36.55 34.78
N ILE A 116 12.48 -36.40 35.46
CA ILE A 116 12.04 -37.28 36.55
C ILE A 116 11.35 -38.56 36.00
N GLY A 117 11.31 -38.75 34.68
CA GLY A 117 10.77 -39.96 34.04
C GLY A 117 9.24 -40.01 33.99
N LYS A 118 8.54 -38.88 34.18
CA LYS A 118 7.10 -38.83 33.92
C LYS A 118 6.82 -38.86 32.41
N ASP A 119 5.77 -39.57 32.02
CA ASP A 119 5.27 -39.50 30.64
C ASP A 119 4.67 -38.11 30.36
N CYS A 120 5.36 -37.35 29.51
CA CYS A 120 5.02 -35.97 29.15
C CYS A 120 4.77 -35.81 27.64
N GLY A 121 4.62 -36.93 26.90
CA GLY A 121 4.51 -36.94 25.45
C GLY A 121 5.82 -36.56 24.72
N ASN A 122 5.80 -36.55 23.39
CA ASN A 122 7.00 -36.26 22.57
C ASN A 122 7.18 -34.77 22.24
N GLN A 123 6.15 -33.96 22.44
CA GLN A 123 6.14 -32.53 22.09
C GLN A 123 5.32 -31.74 23.11
N LEU A 124 5.65 -30.46 23.28
CA LEU A 124 4.88 -29.52 24.08
C LEU A 124 4.33 -28.42 23.18
N VAL A 125 3.02 -28.21 23.23
CA VAL A 125 2.37 -27.03 22.62
C VAL A 125 2.38 -25.89 23.64
N LEU A 126 3.05 -24.79 23.32
CA LEU A 126 3.08 -23.62 24.20
C LEU A 126 1.69 -22.97 24.28
N GLY A 127 1.38 -22.41 25.45
CA GLY A 127 0.11 -21.73 25.72
C GLY A 127 -0.14 -20.50 24.85
N CYS A 128 0.92 -19.85 24.37
CA CYS A 128 0.84 -18.70 23.49
C CYS A 128 0.59 -19.07 22.01
N ARG A 129 0.15 -18.10 21.22
CA ARG A 129 -0.09 -18.25 19.78
C ARG A 129 0.78 -17.27 18.99
N PRO A 130 1.23 -17.63 17.78
CA PRO A 130 1.88 -16.70 16.87
C PRO A 130 1.01 -15.46 16.64
N THR A 131 1.67 -14.30 16.59
CA THR A 131 1.04 -13.02 16.26
C THR A 131 1.01 -12.81 14.75
N ALA A 132 0.29 -11.77 14.30
CA ALA A 132 0.35 -11.34 12.90
C ALA A 132 1.70 -10.67 12.51
N ASN A 133 2.62 -10.45 13.47
CA ASN A 133 3.94 -9.89 13.23
C ASN A 133 4.99 -11.00 13.11
N PRO A 134 5.52 -11.27 11.89
CA PRO A 134 6.51 -12.32 11.66
C PRO A 134 7.81 -12.13 12.45
N LEU A 135 8.31 -10.88 12.56
CA LEU A 135 9.55 -10.62 13.30
C LEU A 135 9.40 -10.92 14.78
N LEU A 136 8.27 -10.53 15.37
CA LEU A 136 8.02 -10.80 16.79
C LEU A 136 7.97 -12.30 17.08
N ASN A 137 7.33 -13.07 16.19
CA ASN A 137 7.30 -14.53 16.29
C ASN A 137 8.70 -15.12 16.15
N TYR A 138 9.50 -14.65 15.20
CA TYR A 138 10.86 -15.12 15.00
C TYR A 138 11.77 -14.80 16.20
N ALA A 139 11.68 -13.59 16.74
CA ALA A 139 12.44 -13.20 17.93
C ALA A 139 12.08 -14.07 19.14
N PHE A 140 10.78 -14.34 19.34
CA PHE A 140 10.30 -15.26 20.37
C PHE A 140 10.90 -16.66 20.20
N LEU A 141 10.88 -17.21 18.98
CA LEU A 141 11.48 -18.52 18.69
C LEU A 141 12.98 -18.52 18.97
N ARG A 142 13.69 -17.48 18.53
CA ARG A 142 15.14 -17.30 18.75
C ARG A 142 15.47 -17.28 20.25
N GLU A 143 14.69 -16.55 21.04
CA GLU A 143 14.91 -16.45 22.48
C GLU A 143 14.73 -17.79 23.20
N PHE A 144 13.67 -18.53 22.85
CA PHE A 144 13.47 -19.89 23.37
C PHE A 144 14.59 -20.84 22.96
N ARG A 145 15.02 -20.80 21.69
CA ARG A 145 16.11 -21.64 21.19
C ARG A 145 17.44 -21.31 21.88
N ARG A 146 17.68 -20.05 22.24
CA ARG A 146 18.88 -19.60 22.98
C ARG A 146 18.88 -20.10 24.42
N ASN A 147 17.75 -19.99 25.10
CA ASN A 147 17.64 -20.30 26.53
C ASN A 147 17.43 -21.79 26.82
N PHE A 148 16.86 -22.55 25.88
CA PHE A 148 16.58 -23.98 26.04
C PHE A 148 17.27 -24.80 24.94
N THR A 149 18.49 -25.24 25.21
CA THR A 149 19.33 -25.95 24.21
C THR A 149 18.89 -27.39 23.92
N SER A 150 18.20 -28.03 24.87
CA SER A 150 17.70 -29.40 24.76
C SER A 150 16.42 -29.55 23.93
N VAL A 151 15.84 -28.44 23.47
CA VAL A 151 14.62 -28.41 22.65
C VAL A 151 14.79 -27.51 21.44
N TRP A 152 13.99 -27.79 20.42
CA TRP A 152 13.77 -26.93 19.29
C TRP A 152 12.33 -26.44 19.30
N VAL A 153 12.16 -25.12 19.36
CA VAL A 153 10.83 -24.47 19.30
C VAL A 153 10.61 -23.95 17.89
N GLN A 154 9.45 -24.25 17.33
CA GLN A 154 9.07 -23.84 15.97
C GLN A 154 7.56 -23.58 15.85
N GLU A 155 7.16 -22.88 14.81
CA GLU A 155 5.74 -22.70 14.46
C GLU A 155 5.24 -23.90 13.64
N MET A 156 4.22 -24.60 14.13
CA MET A 156 3.53 -25.68 13.42
C MET A 156 2.02 -25.49 13.54
N ASN A 157 1.31 -25.48 12.40
CA ASN A 157 -0.15 -25.35 12.34
C ASN A 157 -0.71 -24.18 13.17
N GLY A 158 -0.03 -23.02 13.14
CA GLY A 158 -0.45 -21.82 13.88
C GLY A 158 -0.26 -21.92 15.40
N ARG A 159 0.60 -22.81 15.88
CA ARG A 159 0.98 -22.95 17.29
C ARG A 159 2.49 -23.02 17.43
N PHE A 160 3.03 -22.53 18.54
CA PHE A 160 4.41 -22.80 18.90
C PHE A 160 4.53 -24.17 19.57
N VAL A 161 5.43 -24.99 19.04
CA VAL A 161 5.64 -26.37 19.49
C VAL A 161 7.11 -26.55 19.82
N ALA A 162 7.38 -27.03 21.03
CA ALA A 162 8.71 -27.42 21.48
C ALA A 162 8.87 -28.94 21.33
N THR A 163 9.95 -29.35 20.65
CA THR A 163 10.32 -30.76 20.45
C THR A 163 11.70 -31.01 21.06
N PRO A 164 11.91 -32.10 21.82
CA PRO A 164 13.25 -32.46 22.28
C PRO A 164 14.15 -32.76 21.09
N VAL A 165 15.39 -32.30 21.13
CA VAL A 165 16.37 -32.53 20.06
C VAL A 165 17.71 -32.96 20.63
N ASP A 166 18.39 -33.84 19.90
CA ASP A 166 19.81 -34.14 20.14
C ASP A 166 20.73 -33.12 19.44
N GLU A 167 22.04 -33.21 19.69
CA GLU A 167 23.02 -32.31 19.08
C GLU A 167 23.03 -32.37 17.55
N LYS A 168 22.80 -33.54 16.96
CA LYS A 168 22.81 -33.73 15.49
C LYS A 168 21.58 -33.06 14.85
N GLN A 169 20.40 -33.29 15.41
CA GLN A 169 19.14 -32.70 15.00
C GLN A 169 19.17 -31.18 15.16
N ARG A 170 19.73 -30.68 16.27
CA ARG A 170 19.90 -29.24 16.49
C ARG A 170 20.81 -28.60 15.44
N ALA A 171 21.95 -29.25 15.12
CA ALA A 171 22.84 -28.76 14.08
C ALA A 171 22.18 -28.75 12.70
N GLN A 172 21.28 -29.70 12.41
CA GLN A 172 20.49 -29.69 11.19
C GLN A 172 19.51 -28.51 11.16
N HIS A 173 18.76 -28.28 12.23
CA HIS A 173 17.81 -27.17 12.31
C HIS A 173 18.50 -25.79 12.27
N MET A 174 19.68 -25.64 12.84
CA MET A 174 20.48 -24.40 12.73
C MET A 174 20.88 -24.10 11.28
N LYS A 175 21.07 -25.11 10.42
CA LYS A 175 21.31 -24.87 8.98
C LYS A 175 20.07 -24.33 8.27
N GLU A 176 18.88 -24.71 8.73
CA GLU A 176 17.59 -24.28 8.17
C GLU A 176 17.18 -22.88 8.67
N GLU A 177 17.73 -22.43 9.80
CA GLU A 177 17.44 -21.13 10.41
C GLU A 177 17.72 -19.95 9.45
N GLN A 178 18.76 -20.04 8.62
CA GLN A 178 19.03 -18.99 7.61
C GLN A 178 17.90 -18.88 6.58
N SER A 179 17.29 -20.01 6.18
CA SER A 179 16.12 -20.01 5.29
C SER A 179 14.88 -19.47 6.01
N GLU A 180 14.72 -19.78 7.29
CA GLU A 180 13.65 -19.23 8.12
C GLU A 180 13.76 -17.69 8.23
N ARG A 181 14.96 -17.17 8.49
CA ARG A 181 15.26 -15.74 8.50
C ARG A 181 14.83 -15.06 7.19
N GLU A 182 15.23 -15.59 6.05
CA GLU A 182 14.85 -15.00 4.76
C GLU A 182 13.33 -15.02 4.54
N ARG A 183 12.64 -16.09 4.95
CA ARG A 183 11.17 -16.16 4.88
C ARG A 183 10.50 -15.11 5.77
N VAL A 184 11.09 -14.78 6.92
CA VAL A 184 10.58 -13.75 7.81
C VAL A 184 10.73 -12.37 7.17
N ILE A 185 11.90 -12.06 6.61
CA ILE A 185 12.13 -10.83 5.84
C ILE A 185 11.14 -10.73 4.70
N ASP A 186 10.97 -11.82 3.94
CA ASP A 186 10.02 -11.89 2.84
C ASP A 186 8.57 -11.59 3.23
N ARG A 187 8.13 -12.10 4.39
CA ARG A 187 6.80 -11.81 4.94
C ARG A 187 6.68 -10.38 5.43
N MET A 188 7.77 -9.79 5.93
CA MET A 188 7.81 -8.38 6.32
C MET A 188 7.72 -7.45 5.09
N VAL A 189 8.47 -7.73 4.03
CA VAL A 189 8.38 -6.96 2.77
C VAL A 189 6.99 -7.09 2.15
N GLY A 190 6.42 -8.31 2.19
CA GLY A 190 4.99 -8.55 1.91
C GLY A 190 4.50 -7.96 0.59
N PHE A 191 3.56 -7.01 0.67
CA PHE A 191 2.92 -6.42 -0.52
C PHE A 191 3.90 -5.62 -1.40
N SER A 192 4.99 -5.07 -0.84
CA SER A 192 5.99 -4.34 -1.61
C SER A 192 6.63 -5.18 -2.70
N LYS A 193 6.62 -6.53 -2.57
CA LYS A 193 7.03 -7.44 -3.65
C LYS A 193 6.12 -7.35 -4.88
N ILE A 194 4.81 -7.25 -4.66
CA ILE A 194 3.85 -7.07 -5.76
C ILE A 194 4.07 -5.71 -6.42
N PHE A 195 4.32 -4.68 -5.60
CA PHE A 195 4.68 -3.37 -6.11
C PHE A 195 5.94 -3.42 -6.99
N GLN A 196 7.02 -4.08 -6.56
CA GLN A 196 8.23 -4.24 -7.39
C GLN A 196 7.94 -5.03 -8.67
N CYS A 197 7.12 -6.08 -8.62
CA CYS A 197 6.68 -6.78 -9.83
C CYS A 197 5.92 -5.85 -10.81
N LEU A 198 5.14 -4.89 -10.31
CA LEU A 198 4.44 -3.92 -11.16
C LEU A 198 5.40 -2.93 -11.81
N VAL A 199 6.41 -2.48 -11.05
CA VAL A 199 7.51 -1.63 -11.54
C VAL A 199 8.28 -2.36 -12.64
N ASP A 200 8.76 -3.58 -12.37
CA ASP A 200 9.54 -4.41 -13.30
C ASP A 200 8.76 -4.75 -14.58
N ALA A 201 7.45 -4.98 -14.46
CA ALA A 201 6.61 -5.31 -15.60
C ALA A 201 6.45 -4.15 -16.59
N ARG A 202 6.67 -2.90 -16.14
CA ARG A 202 6.57 -1.67 -16.94
C ARG A 202 5.29 -1.60 -17.77
N ARG A 203 4.18 -2.06 -17.20
CA ARG A 203 2.86 -2.05 -17.83
C ARG A 203 2.11 -0.78 -17.47
N PRO A 204 1.23 -0.27 -18.36
CA PRO A 204 0.43 0.91 -18.03
C PRO A 204 -0.45 0.65 -16.82
N ILE A 205 -0.36 1.53 -15.82
CA ILE A 205 -1.27 1.54 -14.67
C ILE A 205 -2.34 2.60 -14.94
N VAL A 206 -3.58 2.19 -14.73
CA VAL A 206 -4.77 3.00 -14.96
C VAL A 206 -5.54 3.11 -13.66
N GLY A 207 -5.93 4.32 -13.31
CA GLY A 207 -6.93 4.53 -12.27
C GLY A 207 -7.46 5.95 -12.27
N HIS A 208 -8.49 6.17 -11.47
CA HIS A 208 -9.34 7.34 -11.48
C HIS A 208 -9.06 8.21 -10.25
N ASN A 209 -8.72 9.49 -10.45
CA ASN A 209 -8.35 10.43 -9.38
C ASN A 209 -7.19 9.93 -8.49
N MET A 210 -6.18 9.30 -9.10
CA MET A 210 -5.13 8.57 -8.39
C MET A 210 -4.04 9.42 -7.73
N ILE A 211 -4.14 10.75 -7.69
CA ILE A 211 -3.05 11.56 -7.13
C ILE A 211 -2.76 11.14 -5.68
N MET A 212 -3.80 10.93 -4.87
CA MET A 212 -3.64 10.45 -3.49
C MET A 212 -3.12 9.02 -3.45
N ASP A 213 -3.66 8.13 -4.27
CA ASP A 213 -3.19 6.73 -4.35
C ASP A 213 -1.69 6.66 -4.68
N LEU A 214 -1.23 7.47 -5.64
CA LEU A 214 0.17 7.53 -6.05
C LEU A 214 1.07 8.09 -4.94
N LEU A 215 0.62 9.11 -4.22
CA LEU A 215 1.35 9.63 -3.06
C LEU A 215 1.50 8.57 -1.98
N PHE A 216 0.43 7.83 -1.69
CA PHE A 216 0.45 6.74 -0.73
C PHE A 216 1.35 5.58 -1.21
N ILE A 217 1.21 5.15 -2.45
CA ILE A 217 2.04 4.09 -3.07
C ILE A 217 3.53 4.46 -3.00
N TYR A 218 3.87 5.68 -3.41
CA TYR A 218 5.24 6.18 -3.33
C TYR A 218 5.74 6.14 -1.89
N HIS A 219 4.97 6.73 -0.96
CA HIS A 219 5.38 6.87 0.43
C HIS A 219 5.61 5.53 1.13
N HIS A 220 4.70 4.59 0.93
CA HIS A 220 4.64 3.35 1.70
C HIS A 220 5.37 2.17 1.08
N PHE A 221 5.58 2.16 -0.25
CA PHE A 221 6.24 1.03 -0.93
C PHE A 221 7.58 1.39 -1.56
N TYR A 222 7.84 2.66 -1.87
CA TYR A 222 9.09 3.07 -2.49
C TYR A 222 9.97 3.85 -1.51
N GLN A 223 9.68 5.12 -1.25
CA GLN A 223 10.49 5.98 -0.40
C GLN A 223 9.64 7.02 0.34
N PRO A 224 10.11 7.52 1.51
CA PRO A 224 9.44 8.61 2.20
C PRO A 224 9.20 9.81 1.27
N LEU A 225 7.99 10.36 1.25
CA LEU A 225 7.71 11.55 0.47
C LEU A 225 8.62 12.70 0.93
N PRO A 226 9.28 13.40 0.00
CA PRO A 226 10.06 14.59 0.34
C PRO A 226 9.14 15.65 0.96
N SER A 227 9.73 16.68 1.56
CA SER A 227 8.97 17.86 2.01
C SER A 227 8.44 18.60 0.79
N LEU A 228 7.31 18.13 0.26
CA LEU A 228 6.56 18.80 -0.79
C LEU A 228 6.06 20.12 -0.23
N SER A 229 6.48 21.22 -0.83
CA SER A 229 5.77 22.49 -0.64
C SER A 229 4.35 22.32 -1.21
N GLN A 230 3.34 22.95 -0.58
CA GLN A 230 1.90 22.68 -0.81
C GLN A 230 1.39 22.84 -2.27
N HIS A 231 2.24 23.17 -3.25
CA HIS A 231 1.80 23.64 -4.56
C HIS A 231 2.52 23.09 -5.81
N ASN A 232 3.51 22.19 -5.73
CA ASN A 232 4.26 21.78 -6.93
C ASN A 232 3.87 20.40 -7.49
N LEU A 233 2.87 20.37 -8.37
CA LEU A 233 2.64 19.25 -9.30
C LEU A 233 3.87 18.93 -10.15
N ALA A 234 4.73 19.93 -10.40
CA ALA A 234 6.02 19.76 -11.08
C ALA A 234 7.03 18.93 -10.26
N GLU A 235 7.06 19.09 -8.94
CA GLU A 235 7.88 18.26 -8.05
C GLU A 235 7.37 16.81 -8.07
N LEU A 236 6.05 16.60 -8.06
CA LEU A 236 5.47 15.26 -8.22
C LEU A 236 5.82 14.64 -9.57
N SER A 237 5.65 15.38 -10.67
CA SER A 237 6.01 14.91 -12.01
C SER A 237 7.50 14.54 -12.09
N HIS A 238 8.38 15.35 -11.49
CA HIS A 238 9.81 15.06 -11.43
C HIS A 238 10.10 13.82 -10.57
N ILE A 239 9.49 13.71 -9.38
CA ILE A 239 9.64 12.56 -8.47
C ILE A 239 9.21 11.27 -9.17
N PHE A 240 8.08 11.27 -9.87
CA PHE A 240 7.65 10.11 -10.64
C PHE A 240 8.62 9.87 -11.80
N LYS A 241 8.95 10.86 -12.64
CA LYS A 241 9.89 10.68 -13.78
C LYS A 241 11.30 10.21 -13.38
N SER A 242 11.81 10.60 -12.21
CA SER A 242 13.16 10.24 -11.76
C SER A 242 13.21 8.99 -10.88
N SER A 243 12.06 8.44 -10.48
CA SER A 243 11.98 7.17 -9.75
C SER A 243 11.69 6.02 -10.71
N SER A 244 11.93 4.78 -10.28
CA SER A 244 11.51 3.58 -10.99
C SER A 244 9.99 3.55 -11.27
N LEU A 245 9.20 4.35 -10.55
CA LEU A 245 7.78 4.60 -10.79
C LEU A 245 7.50 5.41 -12.07
N GLY A 246 8.45 6.19 -12.58
CA GLY A 246 8.30 6.96 -13.82
C GLY A 246 8.31 6.12 -15.08
N GLU A 247 8.88 4.91 -14.98
CA GLU A 247 8.81 3.89 -16.01
C GLU A 247 7.44 3.19 -16.02
N ILE A 248 6.65 3.34 -14.96
CA ILE A 248 5.24 2.96 -14.99
C ILE A 248 4.51 4.03 -15.79
N TYR A 249 4.08 3.65 -16.99
CA TYR A 249 3.26 4.50 -17.86
C TYR A 249 1.89 4.74 -17.19
N LEU A 250 1.83 5.73 -16.31
CA LEU A 250 0.63 6.12 -15.59
C LEU A 250 -0.32 6.81 -16.55
N LYS A 251 -1.32 6.06 -17.02
CA LYS A 251 -2.53 6.66 -17.58
C LYS A 251 -3.43 7.00 -16.40
N LEU A 252 -3.20 8.19 -15.84
CA LEU A 252 -4.22 8.84 -15.03
C LEU A 252 -5.47 8.94 -15.90
N LEU A 253 -6.54 8.25 -15.50
CA LEU A 253 -7.87 8.64 -15.94
C LEU A 253 -8.12 9.97 -15.21
N ASP A 254 -7.77 11.02 -15.94
CA ASP A 254 -7.92 12.46 -15.70
C ASP A 254 -6.81 13.17 -14.92
N ASP A 255 -5.88 13.75 -15.69
CA ASP A 255 -5.77 15.22 -15.73
C ASP A 255 -5.40 15.80 -17.14
N GLU A 256 -5.30 14.97 -18.19
CA GLU A 256 -5.20 15.38 -19.60
C GLU A 256 -6.19 14.65 -20.56
N ILE A 257 -7.38 14.21 -20.09
CA ILE A 257 -8.65 14.80 -20.59
C ILE A 257 -8.78 16.25 -20.04
N VAL A 258 -8.05 16.58 -18.97
CA VAL A 258 -8.17 17.82 -18.20
C VAL A 258 -7.07 18.87 -18.50
N ASN A 259 -6.10 18.69 -19.41
CA ASN A 259 -5.04 19.69 -19.76
C ASN A 259 -4.29 19.51 -21.12
N SER A 260 -4.30 18.31 -21.74
CA SER A 260 -3.82 18.04 -23.13
C SER A 260 -4.55 16.81 -23.70
N PHE A 261 -5.86 16.68 -23.51
CA PHE A 261 -6.90 17.26 -24.38
C PHE A 261 -6.90 18.78 -24.52
N LEU A 262 -6.49 19.53 -23.49
CA LEU A 262 -6.54 20.99 -23.50
C LEU A 262 -5.44 21.70 -24.32
N ASN A 263 -4.42 21.10 -24.99
CA ASN A 263 -3.41 21.93 -25.70
C ASN A 263 -2.59 21.42 -26.94
N SER A 264 -2.80 20.29 -27.65
CA SER A 264 -2.07 20.12 -28.95
C SER A 264 -2.72 19.24 -30.04
N PRO A 265 -2.77 19.69 -31.33
CA PRO A 265 -3.32 18.96 -32.46
C PRO A 265 -2.25 18.13 -33.17
N LYS A 266 -2.20 16.82 -32.91
CA LYS A 266 -1.52 15.80 -33.75
C LYS A 266 -0.01 16.11 -34.03
N ILE A 267 0.97 15.52 -33.36
CA ILE A 267 1.02 14.23 -32.69
C ILE A 267 2.14 14.19 -31.62
N GLU A 268 3.18 15.02 -31.65
CA GLU A 268 4.47 14.66 -32.27
C GLU A 268 4.68 13.13 -32.34
N GLN A 269 4.48 12.56 -33.52
CA GLN A 269 4.52 11.12 -33.73
C GLN A 269 5.97 10.68 -33.60
N LEU A 270 6.32 10.05 -32.47
CA LEU A 270 7.51 9.23 -32.25
C LEU A 270 8.79 9.83 -32.83
N VAL A 271 9.61 10.46 -31.98
CA VAL A 271 11.09 10.43 -32.09
C VAL A 271 11.64 10.80 -33.48
N ASP A 272 12.24 11.98 -33.58
CA ASP A 272 13.03 12.45 -34.73
C ASP A 272 12.21 12.81 -35.99
N ASP A 273 12.08 14.11 -36.25
CA ASP A 273 12.81 14.70 -37.37
C ASP A 273 12.59 16.21 -37.43
N ASN A 274 13.70 16.95 -37.31
CA ASN A 274 13.95 18.30 -37.84
C ASN A 274 12.83 19.35 -37.71
N HIS A 275 12.99 20.36 -36.84
CA HIS A 275 13.15 21.78 -37.26
C HIS A 275 13.13 22.77 -36.08
N LYS A 276 14.04 23.76 -36.17
CA LYS A 276 14.06 25.00 -35.39
C LYS A 276 12.90 25.91 -35.81
N GLY A 277 12.08 26.37 -34.87
CA GLY A 277 11.09 27.44 -35.05
C GLY A 277 10.39 27.79 -33.74
N ALA A 278 10.10 29.07 -33.50
CA ALA A 278 9.57 29.56 -32.21
C ALA A 278 8.05 29.33 -32.06
N ASP A 279 7.61 29.11 -30.81
CA ASP A 279 6.22 28.81 -30.44
C ASP A 279 5.22 29.97 -30.71
N PRO A 280 3.97 29.67 -31.14
CA PRO A 280 2.90 30.66 -31.28
C PRO A 280 2.14 30.90 -29.95
N SER A 281 1.55 32.08 -29.80
CA SER A 281 0.86 32.54 -28.59
C SER A 281 -0.54 31.94 -28.37
N ALA A 282 -0.84 31.46 -27.16
CA ALA A 282 -2.12 30.86 -26.76
C ALA A 282 -3.26 31.88 -26.52
N THR A 283 -4.41 31.68 -27.15
CA THR A 283 -5.69 32.38 -26.85
C THR A 283 -6.45 31.69 -25.72
N LYS A 284 -6.61 32.37 -24.57
CA LYS A 284 -7.43 31.89 -23.42
C LYS A 284 -8.93 32.08 -23.69
N SER A 285 -9.75 31.06 -23.42
CA SER A 285 -11.21 31.16 -23.40
C SER A 285 -11.69 32.08 -22.26
N GLN A 286 -12.62 32.99 -22.53
CA GLN A 286 -13.18 33.89 -21.50
C GLN A 286 -14.25 33.17 -20.67
N TRP A 287 -14.04 33.10 -19.36
CA TRP A 287 -14.99 32.53 -18.40
C TRP A 287 -15.93 33.61 -17.86
N LEU A 288 -17.23 33.33 -17.86
CA LEU A 288 -18.27 34.19 -17.30
C LEU A 288 -18.84 33.57 -16.02
N ILE A 289 -19.08 34.39 -14.99
CA ILE A 289 -19.72 33.96 -13.74
C ILE A 289 -21.22 34.24 -13.83
N ALA A 290 -22.05 33.20 -13.73
CA ALA A 290 -23.50 33.32 -13.61
C ALA A 290 -23.94 33.08 -12.16
N LYS A 291 -24.75 34.00 -11.62
CA LYS A 291 -25.33 33.91 -10.27
C LYS A 291 -26.85 33.83 -10.36
N LYS A 292 -27.46 32.99 -9.52
CA LYS A 292 -28.93 32.90 -9.45
C LYS A 292 -29.54 34.16 -8.86
N ARG A 293 -30.62 34.61 -9.48
CA ARG A 293 -31.43 35.75 -9.01
C ARG A 293 -32.42 35.37 -7.92
N ASN A 294 -32.79 34.08 -7.79
CA ASN A 294 -33.76 33.58 -6.81
C ASN A 294 -33.19 32.36 -6.07
N LYS A 295 -33.15 32.39 -4.73
CA LYS A 295 -32.40 31.44 -3.87
C LYS A 295 -33.17 30.17 -3.48
N ASN A 296 -34.45 30.04 -3.87
CA ASN A 296 -35.33 28.98 -3.35
C ASN A 296 -35.39 27.68 -4.19
N SER A 297 -34.46 27.45 -5.13
CA SER A 297 -34.41 26.18 -5.89
C SER A 297 -32.97 25.74 -6.21
N LYS A 298 -32.72 24.42 -6.19
CA LYS A 298 -31.40 23.81 -6.50
C LYS A 298 -30.97 24.05 -7.94
N PHE A 299 -29.66 24.15 -8.21
CA PHE A 299 -29.14 24.22 -9.58
C PHE A 299 -29.29 22.85 -10.24
N LEU A 300 -30.08 22.77 -11.31
CA LEU A 300 -30.13 21.61 -12.18
C LEU A 300 -29.23 21.90 -13.39
N ILE A 301 -28.06 21.25 -13.42
CA ILE A 301 -27.07 21.37 -14.51
C ILE A 301 -27.71 21.06 -15.87
N SER A 302 -28.67 20.13 -15.90
CA SER A 302 -29.47 19.80 -17.08
C SER A 302 -30.20 20.99 -17.70
N ASN A 303 -30.72 21.92 -16.88
CA ASN A 303 -31.46 23.10 -17.36
C ASN A 303 -30.55 24.21 -17.93
N LEU A 304 -29.29 24.26 -17.51
CA LEU A 304 -28.30 25.19 -18.07
C LEU A 304 -27.70 24.63 -19.34
N THR A 305 -27.40 23.34 -19.35
CA THR A 305 -26.87 22.64 -20.52
C THR A 305 -27.86 22.73 -21.68
N SER A 306 -29.17 22.57 -21.43
CA SER A 306 -30.22 22.71 -22.45
C SER A 306 -30.43 24.14 -22.95
N LYS A 307 -30.18 25.16 -22.11
CA LYS A 307 -30.26 26.57 -22.51
C LYS A 307 -29.02 27.05 -23.26
N LEU A 308 -27.86 26.51 -22.92
CA LEU A 308 -26.59 26.90 -23.50
C LEU A 308 -26.23 26.09 -24.75
N SER A 309 -26.87 24.93 -24.95
CA SER A 309 -26.71 24.13 -26.17
C SER A 309 -27.11 24.90 -27.44
N GLU A 310 -27.99 25.90 -27.34
CA GLU A 310 -28.33 26.80 -28.46
C GLU A 310 -27.15 27.69 -28.90
N LYS A 311 -26.14 27.89 -28.04
CA LYS A 311 -24.98 28.77 -28.28
C LYS A 311 -23.66 28.04 -28.55
N GLY A 312 -23.72 26.71 -28.69
CA GLY A 312 -22.58 25.83 -28.92
C GLY A 312 -22.19 25.00 -27.70
N THR A 313 -21.00 24.40 -27.73
CA THR A 313 -20.45 23.68 -26.58
C THR A 313 -20.16 24.65 -25.45
N ALA A 314 -20.75 24.38 -24.28
CA ALA A 314 -20.60 25.19 -23.08
C ALA A 314 -20.02 24.35 -21.94
N ASP A 315 -18.92 24.82 -21.37
CA ASP A 315 -18.31 24.25 -20.17
C ASP A 315 -18.92 24.91 -18.93
N ILE A 316 -19.43 24.10 -18.02
CA ILE A 316 -20.10 24.56 -16.79
C ILE A 316 -19.37 23.99 -15.58
N LYS A 317 -18.86 24.86 -14.70
CA LYS A 317 -18.27 24.48 -13.42
C LYS A 317 -19.07 25.06 -12.28
N VAL A 318 -19.63 24.19 -11.42
CA VAL A 318 -20.36 24.62 -10.22
C VAL A 318 -19.35 25.10 -9.19
N ILE A 319 -19.53 26.33 -8.69
CA ILE A 319 -18.72 26.88 -7.60
C ILE A 319 -19.41 26.61 -6.27
N ASP A 320 -20.69 26.96 -6.18
CA ASP A 320 -21.53 26.78 -4.99
C ASP A 320 -23.01 26.63 -5.38
N ASP A 321 -23.88 26.47 -4.39
CA ASP A 321 -25.34 26.31 -4.58
C ASP A 321 -26.01 27.48 -5.31
N ASN A 322 -25.33 28.61 -5.51
CA ASN A 322 -25.87 29.84 -6.08
C ASN A 322 -25.09 30.39 -7.29
N SER A 323 -23.95 29.80 -7.66
CA SER A 323 -23.07 30.30 -8.70
C SER A 323 -22.38 29.22 -9.54
N VAL A 324 -22.26 29.51 -10.84
CA VAL A 324 -21.61 28.64 -11.83
C VAL A 324 -20.71 29.47 -12.74
N LEU A 325 -19.58 28.89 -13.13
CA LEU A 325 -18.71 29.39 -14.20
C LEU A 325 -19.14 28.77 -15.52
N ILE A 326 -19.24 29.60 -16.55
CA ILE A 326 -19.64 29.19 -17.90
C ILE A 326 -18.59 29.70 -18.89
N ALA A 327 -18.07 28.81 -19.73
CA ALA A 327 -17.28 29.18 -20.90
C ALA A 327 -17.95 28.61 -22.16
N THR A 328 -18.02 29.40 -23.23
CA THR A 328 -18.61 28.96 -24.52
C THR A 328 -17.58 29.10 -25.63
N ASN A 329 -17.53 28.12 -26.54
CA ASN A 329 -16.54 28.11 -27.63
C ASN A 329 -16.87 29.03 -28.82
N SER A 330 -18.00 29.73 -28.80
CA SER A 330 -18.33 30.72 -29.82
C SER A 330 -17.59 32.03 -29.55
N GLN A 331 -16.71 32.44 -30.48
CA GLN A 331 -16.08 33.76 -30.52
C GLN A 331 -17.10 34.89 -30.87
N GLY A 332 -18.25 34.91 -30.20
CA GLY A 332 -19.33 35.83 -30.50
C GLY A 332 -20.23 36.08 -29.29
N MET A 333 -19.74 36.90 -28.37
CA MET A 333 -20.57 37.87 -27.65
C MET A 333 -19.89 39.23 -27.67
#